data_AF-A0A7S3LPX8-F1
#
_entry.id   AF-A0A7S3LPX8-F1
#
_cell.length_a   1.000
_cell.length_b   1.000
_cell.length_c   1.000
_cell.angle_alpha   90.00
_cell.angle_beta   90.00
_cell.angle_gamma   90.00
#
_symmetry.space_group_name_H-M   'P 1'
#
loop_
_entity.id
_entity.type
_entity.pdbx_description
1 polymer ?
#
loop_
_entity_poly.entity_id
_entity_poly.type
_entity_poly.pdbx_seq_one_letter_code
_entity_poly.pdbx_strand_id
1 'polypeptide(L)'
;ISGESSITVLAYVTPKNQLADLSLKETWDLYKKGSNKVPKGLVIRIQNALRVLEPPDVPEYLSLSNIISFSLQRIHSEREIILLSFNAQLMNKCDHPDSKYEASMKKKAKNIAGVVKKPFCYGNSYAALLVIQEAPGPQLRQHGGDIAQRIAENKEFTACLKTHIEDFEFKEVELDNKVEQSDSTQEQDMGEDHIFGWNQDKLELLEGPYPLKQPKSPSGESWIARAPSWAVFRVVSWGTPLIVVSVHAKSGGNEDTTSDIKMIGEGIKELRMNMELKEYMTSKDLETLSILVVGDFNLDHPEETKELLQGDYKCVFNGSTKTNLWRFNGSGNEVDGHSYDNGFFWSRLQNLMIKAELPPLKELDMAYKDMQKIAHQLKPITSNLSDPSEITNQMFETDAADGVPIGLRKSYCHYIKFNWSDHLPISISITMPTSSDARIVESKDLDSRSGRDSRPNLKRITRSCIDLAYGSPATSLKTSIQADDFSGEYSVDERIIRKIERELKFEEVIGIKIMQFVPSIIFISMLLMYTAFAIVLYLLVVEDQI
;
A
#
# COMPACT_ATOMS: atom_id res chain seq x y z
N ILE A 1 -20.49 -24.96 13.89
CA ILE A 1 -20.90 -24.90 12.47
C ILE A 1 -22.35 -25.32 12.39
N SER A 2 -23.22 -24.35 12.11
CA SER A 2 -24.60 -24.56 11.64
C SER A 2 -24.95 -23.37 10.75
N GLY A 3 -25.21 -23.64 9.47
CA GLY A 3 -26.12 -22.89 8.59
C GLY A 3 -25.85 -21.42 8.22
N GLU A 4 -25.46 -20.55 9.13
CA GLU A 4 -25.33 -19.11 8.89
C GLU A 4 -24.12 -18.57 9.65
N SER A 5 -23.37 -17.72 8.96
CA SER A 5 -22.00 -17.28 9.24
C SER A 5 -21.78 -16.62 10.61
N SER A 6 -21.72 -17.43 11.66
CA SER A 6 -21.06 -17.07 12.91
C SER A 6 -20.35 -18.29 13.51
N ILE A 7 -19.02 -18.19 13.65
CA ILE A 7 -18.26 -19.10 14.50
C ILE A 7 -18.07 -18.36 15.83
N THR A 8 -18.96 -18.60 16.77
CA THR A 8 -18.76 -18.19 18.16
C THR A 8 -17.91 -19.26 18.84
N VAL A 9 -16.61 -19.00 19.02
CA VAL A 9 -15.73 -19.86 19.82
C VAL A 9 -15.92 -19.49 21.29
N LEU A 10 -16.69 -20.30 22.01
CA LEU A 10 -16.82 -20.23 23.47
C LEU A 10 -15.76 -21.15 24.09
N ALA A 11 -14.61 -20.57 24.45
CA ALA A 11 -13.58 -21.29 25.21
C ALA A 11 -13.92 -21.25 26.70
N TYR A 12 -14.27 -22.40 27.28
CA TYR A 12 -14.39 -22.57 28.73
C TYR A 12 -13.01 -22.84 29.33
N VAL A 13 -12.60 -22.03 30.30
CA VAL A 13 -11.46 -22.30 31.18
C VAL A 13 -11.96 -22.25 32.61
N THR A 14 -11.88 -23.37 33.32
CA THR A 14 -11.91 -23.38 34.79
C THR A 14 -10.65 -24.05 35.30
N PRO A 15 -9.69 -23.31 35.88
CA PRO A 15 -8.66 -23.90 36.73
C PRO A 15 -9.28 -24.14 38.10
N LYS A 16 -9.22 -25.39 38.57
CA LYS A 16 -9.42 -25.70 39.97
C LYS A 16 -8.33 -24.97 40.76
N ASN A 17 -8.78 -24.05 41.61
CA ASN A 17 -8.06 -23.36 42.68
C ASN A 17 -7.40 -22.03 42.30
N GLN A 18 -8.01 -20.98 42.90
CA GLN A 18 -7.42 -19.69 43.26
C GLN A 18 -7.30 -18.65 42.13
N LEU A 19 -8.44 -18.03 41.80
CA LEU A 19 -8.56 -16.58 41.60
C LEU A 19 -10.00 -16.19 41.97
N ALA A 20 -10.12 -15.13 42.75
CA ALA A 20 -11.33 -14.71 43.46
C ALA A 20 -12.48 -14.28 42.52
N ASP A 21 -13.68 -14.70 42.92
CA ASP A 21 -15.03 -14.25 42.60
C ASP A 21 -15.18 -13.00 41.73
N LEU A 22 -15.03 -13.17 40.42
CA LEU A 22 -15.91 -12.47 39.48
C LEU A 22 -16.81 -13.54 38.87
N SER A 23 -18.08 -13.48 39.21
CA SER A 23 -19.08 -14.35 38.61
C SER A 23 -19.12 -14.11 37.09
N LEU A 24 -19.49 -15.14 36.34
CA LEU A 24 -19.69 -15.08 34.88
C LEU A 24 -20.56 -13.87 34.45
N LYS A 25 -21.47 -13.47 35.33
CA LYS A 25 -22.33 -12.30 35.16
C LYS A 25 -21.56 -10.98 35.26
N GLU A 26 -20.63 -10.85 36.20
CA GLU A 26 -19.81 -9.64 36.36
C GLU A 26 -18.78 -9.48 35.25
N THR A 27 -18.19 -10.57 34.75
CA THR A 27 -17.31 -10.52 33.56
C THR A 27 -18.09 -10.14 32.29
N TRP A 28 -19.30 -10.68 32.14
CA TRP A 28 -20.21 -10.32 31.06
C TRP A 28 -20.72 -8.88 31.17
N ASP A 29 -21.00 -8.41 32.38
CA ASP A 29 -21.41 -7.04 32.66
C ASP A 29 -20.26 -6.05 32.46
N LEU A 30 -19.00 -6.44 32.72
CA LEU A 30 -17.80 -5.64 32.40
C LEU A 30 -17.55 -5.54 30.89
N TYR A 31 -17.77 -6.64 30.15
CA TYR A 31 -17.72 -6.66 28.68
C TYR A 31 -18.85 -5.80 28.08
N LYS A 32 -20.07 -5.87 28.64
CA LYS A 32 -21.19 -5.00 28.27
C LYS A 32 -20.98 -3.54 28.66
N LYS A 33 -20.22 -3.25 29.72
CA LYS A 33 -19.91 -1.88 30.19
C LYS A 33 -18.76 -1.20 29.44
N GLY A 34 -18.23 -1.79 28.38
CA GLY A 34 -17.35 -1.06 27.44
C GLY A 34 -15.93 -0.76 27.96
N SER A 35 -15.40 -1.58 28.87
CA SER A 35 -13.99 -1.48 29.27
C SER A 35 -13.08 -2.00 28.14
N ASN A 36 -12.78 -1.12 27.19
CA ASN A 36 -11.99 -1.33 25.98
C ASN A 36 -10.47 -1.35 26.25
N LYS A 37 -10.00 -2.25 27.09
CA LYS A 37 -8.61 -2.69 27.04
C LYS A 37 -8.57 -4.21 27.00
N VAL A 38 -8.50 -4.76 25.80
CA VAL A 38 -7.78 -6.01 25.56
C VAL A 38 -6.34 -5.57 25.22
N PRO A 39 -5.44 -5.45 26.21
CA PRO A 39 -4.04 -5.13 25.92
C PRO A 39 -3.47 -6.11 24.90
N LYS A 40 -2.48 -5.73 24.09
CA LYS A 40 -1.72 -6.70 23.24
C LYS A 40 -1.27 -7.93 24.05
N GLY A 41 -1.00 -7.74 25.35
CA GLY A 41 -0.74 -8.81 26.31
C GLY A 41 -1.90 -9.79 26.54
N LEU A 42 -3.17 -9.41 26.33
CA LEU A 42 -4.34 -10.29 26.46
C LEU A 42 -4.52 -11.19 25.23
N VAL A 43 -4.25 -10.69 24.00
CA VAL A 43 -4.23 -11.54 22.80
C VAL A 43 -3.10 -12.57 22.87
N ILE A 44 -1.90 -12.14 23.31
CA ILE A 44 -0.77 -13.03 23.55
C ILE A 44 -1.06 -14.01 24.70
N ARG A 45 -1.74 -13.58 25.78
CA ARG A 45 -2.15 -14.46 26.89
C ARG A 45 -3.25 -15.44 26.48
N ILE A 46 -4.16 -15.06 25.59
CA ILE A 46 -5.18 -15.96 25.02
C ILE A 46 -4.50 -16.97 24.09
N GLN A 47 -3.60 -16.54 23.19
CA GLN A 47 -2.82 -17.45 22.35
C GLN A 47 -1.97 -18.42 23.16
N ASN A 48 -1.31 -17.93 24.23
CA ASN A 48 -0.51 -18.77 25.12
C ASN A 48 -1.39 -19.70 25.97
N ALA A 49 -2.51 -19.22 26.50
CA ALA A 49 -3.45 -20.06 27.24
C ALA A 49 -4.09 -21.14 26.35
N LEU A 50 -4.38 -20.83 25.09
CA LEU A 50 -4.90 -21.79 24.12
C LEU A 50 -3.84 -22.81 23.71
N ARG A 51 -2.57 -22.40 23.54
CA ARG A 51 -1.44 -23.34 23.35
C ARG A 51 -1.24 -24.31 24.53
N VAL A 52 -1.53 -23.88 25.77
CA VAL A 52 -1.48 -24.75 26.95
C VAL A 52 -2.68 -25.71 27.03
N LEU A 53 -3.79 -25.37 26.37
CA LEU A 53 -5.03 -26.16 26.35
C LEU A 53 -5.17 -27.05 25.11
N GLU A 54 -4.31 -26.88 24.11
CA GLU A 54 -4.25 -27.74 22.94
C GLU A 54 -3.69 -29.12 23.32
N PRO A 55 -4.44 -30.20 23.08
CA PRO A 55 -3.88 -31.55 23.19
C PRO A 55 -2.60 -31.64 22.34
N PRO A 56 -1.55 -32.32 22.82
CA PRO A 56 -0.26 -32.40 22.12
C PRO A 56 -0.36 -33.00 20.71
N ASP A 57 -1.48 -33.65 20.40
CA ASP A 57 -1.73 -34.34 19.13
C ASP A 57 -2.60 -33.53 18.15
N VAL A 58 -2.95 -32.27 18.44
CA VAL A 58 -3.67 -31.42 17.47
C VAL A 58 -2.69 -31.00 16.38
N PRO A 59 -2.93 -31.35 15.10
CA PRO A 59 -2.09 -30.88 14.01
C PRO A 59 -2.01 -29.35 14.02
N GLU A 60 -0.83 -28.79 13.80
CA GLU A 60 -0.57 -27.35 13.94
C GLU A 60 -1.58 -26.48 13.16
N TYR A 61 -2.01 -26.92 11.97
CA TYR A 61 -3.01 -26.23 11.15
C TYR A 61 -4.44 -26.18 11.75
N LEU A 62 -4.74 -27.04 12.73
CA LEU A 62 -5.99 -27.05 13.51
C LEU A 62 -5.83 -26.44 14.89
N SER A 63 -4.64 -25.94 15.25
CA SER A 63 -4.45 -25.19 16.49
C SER A 63 -5.41 -24.00 16.52
N LEU A 64 -6.01 -23.74 17.68
CA LEU A 64 -6.86 -22.59 17.95
C LEU A 64 -6.10 -21.28 17.66
N SER A 65 -4.79 -21.25 17.94
CA SER A 65 -3.91 -20.13 17.56
C SER A 65 -3.91 -19.88 16.05
N ASN A 66 -3.82 -20.92 15.23
CA ASN A 66 -3.84 -20.79 13.78
C ASN A 66 -5.23 -20.52 13.24
N ILE A 67 -6.29 -21.10 13.81
CA ILE A 67 -7.68 -20.79 13.44
C ILE A 67 -8.02 -19.34 13.73
N ILE A 68 -7.63 -18.80 14.89
CA ILE A 68 -7.84 -17.39 15.25
C ILE A 68 -7.01 -16.48 14.36
N SER A 69 -5.72 -16.80 14.14
CA SER A 69 -4.85 -16.02 13.25
C SER A 69 -5.38 -16.00 11.83
N PHE A 70 -5.81 -17.15 11.31
CA PHE A 70 -6.43 -17.29 9.99
C PHE A 70 -7.75 -16.53 9.89
N SER A 71 -8.59 -16.59 10.93
CA SER A 71 -9.86 -15.86 10.96
C SER A 71 -9.65 -14.35 11.00
N LEU A 72 -8.69 -13.87 11.80
CA LEU A 72 -8.32 -12.46 11.86
C LEU A 72 -7.68 -11.99 10.56
N GLN A 73 -6.79 -12.79 9.97
CA GLN A 73 -6.21 -12.53 8.64
C GLN A 73 -7.28 -12.45 7.58
N ARG A 74 -8.22 -13.41 7.55
CA ARG A 74 -9.34 -13.41 6.61
C ARG A 74 -10.19 -12.15 6.76
N ILE A 75 -10.59 -11.82 7.99
CA ILE A 75 -11.36 -10.61 8.29
C ILE A 75 -10.61 -9.34 7.87
N HIS A 76 -9.29 -9.28 8.08
CA HIS A 76 -8.48 -8.16 7.61
C HIS A 76 -8.40 -8.11 6.08
N SER A 77 -8.14 -9.23 5.41
CA SER A 77 -8.03 -9.35 3.94
C SER A 77 -9.34 -9.13 3.20
N GLU A 78 -10.48 -9.30 3.89
CA GLU A 78 -11.80 -8.94 3.37
C GLU A 78 -12.06 -7.43 3.53
N ARG A 79 -11.40 -6.74 4.47
CA ARG A 79 -11.61 -5.30 4.73
C ARG A 79 -10.59 -4.40 4.06
N GLU A 80 -9.44 -4.95 3.71
CA GLU A 80 -8.36 -4.27 3.05
C GLU A 80 -8.42 -4.50 1.54
N ILE A 81 -8.23 -3.43 0.77
CA ILE A 81 -7.86 -3.51 -0.63
C ILE A 81 -6.49 -2.87 -0.81
N ILE A 82 -5.69 -3.44 -1.70
CA ILE A 82 -4.40 -2.90 -2.10
C ILE A 82 -4.49 -2.47 -3.55
N LEU A 83 -4.20 -1.20 -3.80
CA LEU A 83 -3.94 -0.67 -5.13
C LEU A 83 -2.45 -0.59 -5.39
N LEU A 84 -2.06 -0.87 -6.63
CA LEU A 84 -0.75 -0.56 -7.16
C LEU A 84 -0.89 0.50 -8.25
N SER A 85 -0.18 1.61 -8.12
CA SER A 85 0.03 2.57 -9.21
C SER A 85 1.46 2.47 -9.69
N PHE A 86 1.68 2.45 -10.99
CA PHE A 86 2.99 2.22 -11.55
C PHE A 86 3.19 3.01 -12.85
N ASN A 87 4.00 4.08 -12.82
CA ASN A 87 4.62 4.59 -14.04
C ASN A 87 5.58 3.51 -14.55
N ALA A 88 5.20 2.77 -15.58
CA ALA A 88 5.94 1.59 -16.01
C ALA A 88 7.00 1.89 -17.09
N GLN A 89 7.04 3.13 -17.60
CA GLN A 89 7.88 3.61 -18.70
C GLN A 89 8.11 2.51 -19.74
N LEU A 90 7.03 1.98 -20.32
CA LEU A 90 7.11 0.69 -21.01
C LEU A 90 7.93 0.83 -22.28
N MET A 91 7.69 1.89 -23.05
CA MET A 91 8.27 2.09 -24.37
C MET A 91 8.49 3.57 -24.77
N ASN A 92 8.42 4.51 -23.81
CA ASN A 92 8.31 5.95 -24.11
C ASN A 92 9.59 6.66 -24.55
N LYS A 93 10.71 5.94 -24.70
CA LYS A 93 11.97 6.48 -25.21
C LYS A 93 12.61 5.44 -26.11
N CYS A 94 13.27 5.89 -27.19
CA CYS A 94 14.12 5.07 -28.07
C CYS A 94 15.39 4.56 -27.35
N ASP A 95 15.30 4.24 -26.06
CA ASP A 95 16.39 3.78 -25.19
C ASP A 95 17.00 2.46 -25.72
N HIS A 96 16.25 1.73 -26.56
CA HIS A 96 16.66 0.47 -27.15
C HIS A 96 16.31 0.39 -28.64
N PRO A 97 17.10 -0.34 -29.45
CA PRO A 97 16.73 -0.65 -30.83
C PRO A 97 15.42 -1.45 -30.88
N ASP A 98 14.60 -1.22 -31.91
CA ASP A 98 13.25 -1.78 -32.03
C ASP A 98 13.19 -3.32 -31.80
N SER A 99 14.20 -4.04 -32.33
CA SER A 99 14.43 -5.48 -32.12
C SER A 99 14.41 -5.98 -30.66
N LYS A 100 14.59 -5.09 -29.69
CA LYS A 100 14.64 -5.42 -28.26
C LYS A 100 13.33 -5.19 -27.52
N TYR A 101 12.35 -4.49 -28.10
CA TYR A 101 11.12 -4.15 -27.40
C TYR A 101 10.32 -5.37 -26.96
N GLU A 102 10.19 -6.40 -27.80
CA GLU A 102 9.41 -7.60 -27.43
C GLU A 102 10.01 -8.33 -26.21
N ALA A 103 11.33 -8.43 -26.14
CA ALA A 103 12.01 -9.05 -25.01
C ALA A 103 11.91 -8.17 -23.74
N SER A 104 12.06 -6.85 -23.88
CA SER A 104 11.87 -5.89 -22.78
C SER A 104 10.45 -5.96 -22.22
N MET A 105 9.45 -5.89 -23.10
CA MET A 105 8.02 -5.99 -22.80
C MET A 105 7.69 -7.24 -21.97
N LYS A 106 8.13 -8.42 -22.43
CA LYS A 106 7.90 -9.69 -21.73
C LYS A 106 8.52 -9.70 -20.32
N LYS A 107 9.73 -9.15 -20.18
CA LYS A 107 10.41 -9.08 -18.88
C LYS A 107 9.74 -8.09 -17.94
N LYS A 108 9.38 -6.90 -18.41
CA LYS A 108 8.64 -5.90 -17.62
C LYS A 108 7.28 -6.45 -17.17
N ALA A 109 6.51 -7.08 -18.07
CA ALA A 109 5.23 -7.70 -17.73
C ALA A 109 5.38 -8.77 -16.64
N LYS A 110 6.38 -9.67 -16.78
CA LYS A 110 6.69 -10.68 -15.77
C LYS A 110 7.07 -10.05 -14.41
N ASN A 111 7.88 -9.00 -14.43
CA ASN A 111 8.34 -8.33 -13.23
C ASN A 111 7.21 -7.58 -12.50
N ILE A 112 6.36 -6.87 -13.25
CA ILE A 112 5.12 -6.24 -12.74
C ILE A 112 4.21 -7.31 -12.12
N ALA A 113 3.97 -8.42 -12.82
CA ALA A 113 3.19 -9.53 -12.27
C ALA A 113 3.79 -10.11 -10.99
N GLY A 114 5.12 -10.18 -10.91
CA GLY A 114 5.85 -10.56 -9.70
C GLY A 114 5.65 -9.60 -8.53
N VAL A 115 5.32 -8.32 -8.77
CA VAL A 115 4.93 -7.37 -7.71
C VAL A 115 3.48 -7.58 -7.32
N VAL A 116 2.57 -7.68 -8.29
CA VAL A 116 1.12 -7.89 -8.07
C VAL A 116 0.84 -9.14 -7.24
N LYS A 117 1.56 -10.23 -7.53
CA LYS A 117 1.41 -11.54 -6.88
C LYS A 117 2.11 -11.65 -5.53
N LYS A 118 2.83 -10.62 -5.06
CA LYS A 118 3.43 -10.65 -3.73
C LYS A 118 2.36 -10.30 -2.69
N PRO A 119 2.35 -10.97 -1.52
CA PRO A 119 1.57 -10.50 -0.40
C PRO A 119 2.12 -9.16 0.09
N PHE A 120 1.22 -8.21 0.36
CA PHE A 120 1.52 -6.94 0.99
C PHE A 120 1.06 -6.97 2.46
N CYS A 121 1.78 -6.24 3.30
CA CYS A 121 1.54 -6.15 4.75
C CYS A 121 1.56 -7.50 5.50
N TYR A 122 1.31 -7.48 6.82
CA TYR A 122 1.26 -8.67 7.68
C TYR A 122 0.06 -9.60 7.39
N GLY A 123 -0.87 -9.18 6.52
CA GLY A 123 -2.16 -9.83 6.28
C GLY A 123 -2.19 -10.86 5.16
N ASN A 124 -1.10 -11.08 4.41
CA ASN A 124 -1.10 -11.84 3.16
C ASN A 124 -2.14 -11.31 2.14
N SER A 125 -2.40 -10.01 2.17
CA SER A 125 -3.33 -9.36 1.24
C SER A 125 -2.61 -9.17 -0.10
N TYR A 126 -3.27 -9.52 -1.20
CA TYR A 126 -2.74 -9.32 -2.55
C TYR A 126 -3.29 -8.04 -3.16
N ALA A 127 -2.64 -7.53 -4.21
CA ALA A 127 -3.17 -6.41 -4.97
C ALA A 127 -4.57 -6.75 -5.50
N ALA A 128 -5.50 -5.82 -5.36
CA ALA A 128 -6.85 -5.92 -5.91
C ALA A 128 -6.99 -5.13 -7.22
N LEU A 129 -6.19 -4.07 -7.39
CA LEU A 129 -6.16 -3.23 -8.58
C LEU A 129 -4.73 -2.79 -8.89
N LEU A 130 -4.41 -2.81 -10.17
CA LEU A 130 -3.17 -2.34 -10.78
C LEU A 130 -3.53 -1.22 -11.77
N VAL A 131 -2.86 -0.10 -11.66
CA VAL A 131 -2.98 1.05 -12.55
C VAL A 131 -1.59 1.33 -13.09
N ILE A 132 -1.44 1.31 -14.42
CA ILE A 132 -0.17 1.54 -15.10
C ILE A 132 -0.28 2.82 -15.93
N GLN A 133 0.67 3.73 -15.73
CA GLN A 133 0.94 4.87 -16.61
C GLN A 133 2.08 4.53 -17.57
N GLU A 134 2.26 5.36 -18.60
CA GLU A 134 3.26 5.14 -19.67
C GLU A 134 3.14 3.78 -20.39
N ALA A 135 1.91 3.33 -20.65
CA ALA A 135 1.68 2.18 -21.53
C ALA A 135 1.87 2.55 -23.01
N PRO A 136 2.21 1.58 -23.89
CA PRO A 136 2.45 1.85 -25.30
C PRO A 136 1.28 2.60 -25.95
N GLY A 137 1.52 3.87 -26.32
CA GLY A 137 0.45 4.80 -26.70
C GLY A 137 0.37 5.15 -28.19
N PRO A 138 -0.36 6.23 -28.53
CA PRO A 138 -0.68 6.60 -29.90
C PRO A 138 0.53 6.88 -30.80
N GLN A 139 1.61 7.51 -30.31
CA GLN A 139 2.73 7.82 -31.21
C GLN A 139 3.57 6.57 -31.49
N LEU A 140 3.62 5.58 -30.60
CA LEU A 140 4.23 4.29 -30.94
C LEU A 140 3.43 3.58 -32.03
N ARG A 141 2.09 3.69 -32.02
CA ARG A 141 1.24 3.19 -33.12
C ARG A 141 1.49 3.91 -34.44
N GLN A 142 1.84 5.20 -34.43
CA GLN A 142 2.00 5.99 -35.65
C GLN A 142 3.44 6.07 -36.17
N HIS A 143 4.43 6.03 -35.27
CA HIS A 143 5.82 6.39 -35.54
C HIS A 143 6.82 5.41 -34.93
N GLY A 144 6.37 4.36 -34.25
CA GLY A 144 7.24 3.28 -33.79
C GLY A 144 7.88 2.52 -34.95
N GLY A 145 8.97 1.79 -34.68
CA GLY A 145 9.43 0.75 -35.60
C GLY A 145 8.42 -0.40 -35.69
N ASP A 146 8.61 -1.31 -36.65
CA ASP A 146 7.67 -2.41 -36.94
C ASP A 146 7.24 -3.19 -35.69
N ILE A 147 8.17 -3.45 -34.76
CA ILE A 147 7.88 -4.20 -33.53
C ILE A 147 7.15 -3.32 -32.52
N ALA A 148 7.63 -2.09 -32.27
CA ALA A 148 7.00 -1.18 -31.34
C ALA A 148 5.56 -0.81 -31.75
N GLN A 149 5.35 -0.53 -33.04
CA GLN A 149 4.05 -0.26 -33.61
C GLN A 149 3.11 -1.45 -33.41
N ARG A 150 3.55 -2.66 -33.79
CA ARG A 150 2.79 -3.89 -33.59
C ARG A 150 2.40 -4.11 -32.12
N ILE A 151 3.33 -3.91 -31.19
CA ILE A 151 3.07 -4.07 -29.75
C ILE A 151 1.97 -3.10 -29.29
N ALA A 152 2.02 -1.84 -29.73
CA ALA A 152 1.06 -0.81 -29.33
C ALA A 152 -0.30 -0.95 -30.02
N GLU A 153 -0.34 -1.36 -31.30
CA GLU A 153 -1.58 -1.58 -32.06
C GLU A 153 -2.34 -2.81 -31.57
N ASN A 154 -1.62 -3.92 -31.34
CA ASN A 154 -2.22 -5.19 -30.91
C ASN A 154 -2.36 -5.30 -29.38
N LYS A 155 -1.99 -4.25 -28.62
CA LYS A 155 -2.00 -4.23 -27.15
C LYS A 155 -1.27 -5.45 -26.56
N GLU A 156 -0.15 -5.83 -27.17
CA GLU A 156 0.57 -7.08 -26.83
C GLU A 156 1.11 -7.05 -25.40
N PHE A 157 1.45 -5.87 -24.87
CA PHE A 157 1.87 -5.74 -23.48
C PHE A 157 0.73 -6.09 -22.50
N THR A 158 -0.47 -5.55 -22.72
CA THR A 158 -1.66 -5.85 -21.91
C THR A 158 -2.02 -7.34 -22.00
N ALA A 159 -1.95 -7.92 -23.20
CA ALA A 159 -2.13 -9.37 -23.37
C ALA A 159 -1.07 -10.17 -22.60
N CYS A 160 0.20 -9.75 -22.64
CA CYS A 160 1.29 -10.40 -21.92
C CYS A 160 1.10 -10.30 -20.39
N LEU A 161 0.67 -9.15 -19.86
CA LEU A 161 0.30 -9.02 -18.45
C LEU A 161 -0.79 -10.01 -18.03
N LYS A 162 -1.85 -10.15 -18.84
CA LYS A 162 -2.94 -11.10 -18.57
C LYS A 162 -2.45 -12.55 -18.50
N THR A 163 -1.46 -12.95 -19.31
CA THR A 163 -0.85 -14.28 -19.20
C THR A 163 -0.06 -14.50 -17.91
N HIS A 164 0.38 -13.43 -17.25
CA HIS A 164 1.14 -13.50 -16.02
C HIS A 164 0.30 -13.22 -14.77
N ILE A 165 -0.90 -12.65 -14.89
CA ILE A 165 -1.82 -12.29 -13.80
C ILE A 165 -3.22 -12.78 -14.20
N GLU A 166 -3.42 -14.10 -14.12
CA GLU A 166 -4.61 -14.79 -14.67
C GLU A 166 -5.92 -14.44 -13.94
N ASP A 167 -5.83 -14.02 -12.68
CA ASP A 167 -6.96 -13.65 -11.83
C ASP A 167 -7.42 -12.19 -12.02
N PHE A 168 -6.77 -11.45 -12.92
CA PHE A 168 -7.09 -10.07 -13.23
C PHE A 168 -7.77 -9.95 -14.60
N GLU A 169 -8.77 -9.09 -14.66
CA GLU A 169 -9.23 -8.50 -15.92
C GLU A 169 -8.48 -7.22 -16.21
N PHE A 170 -8.21 -6.96 -17.49
CA PHE A 170 -7.42 -5.81 -17.94
C PHE A 170 -8.17 -5.01 -18.99
N LYS A 171 -8.07 -3.68 -18.88
CA LYS A 171 -8.54 -2.77 -19.90
C LYS A 171 -7.59 -1.59 -20.05
N GLU A 172 -7.22 -1.33 -21.30
CA GLU A 172 -6.35 -0.25 -21.72
C GLU A 172 -7.18 0.95 -22.19
N VAL A 173 -6.77 2.13 -21.78
CA VAL A 173 -7.40 3.41 -22.08
C VAL A 173 -6.52 4.14 -23.07
N GLU A 174 -7.01 4.27 -24.29
CA GLU A 174 -6.38 5.10 -25.30
C GLU A 174 -6.56 6.57 -24.92
N LEU A 175 -5.45 7.31 -24.77
CA LEU A 175 -5.48 8.72 -24.42
C LEU A 175 -5.25 9.58 -25.66
N ASP A 176 -6.09 10.59 -25.84
CA ASP A 176 -5.91 11.61 -26.86
C ASP A 176 -4.73 12.50 -26.46
N ASN A 177 -3.56 12.26 -27.06
CA ASN A 177 -2.38 13.08 -26.86
C ASN A 177 -2.25 14.07 -28.02
N LYS A 178 -2.43 15.36 -27.74
CA LYS A 178 -2.13 16.45 -28.69
C LYS A 178 -0.64 16.78 -28.65
N VAL A 179 0.22 15.83 -29.00
CA VAL A 179 1.64 16.16 -29.17
C VAL A 179 1.77 16.83 -30.53
N GLU A 180 1.94 18.16 -30.56
CA GLU A 180 2.36 18.84 -31.78
C GLU A 180 3.74 18.32 -32.17
N GLN A 181 3.88 17.78 -33.39
CA GLN A 181 5.17 17.38 -33.93
C GLN A 181 6.06 18.62 -34.02
N SER A 182 7.01 18.75 -33.10
CA SER A 182 8.07 19.74 -33.23
C SER A 182 9.13 19.24 -34.20
N ASP A 183 9.50 20.02 -35.22
CA ASP A 183 10.56 19.71 -36.20
C ASP A 183 11.97 19.59 -35.58
N SER A 184 12.12 19.73 -34.26
CA SER A 184 13.41 19.63 -33.59
C SER A 184 13.77 18.17 -33.28
N THR A 185 15.05 17.84 -33.42
CA THR A 185 15.64 16.53 -33.07
C THR A 185 15.68 16.26 -31.55
N GLN A 186 14.89 16.97 -30.75
CA GLN A 186 14.81 16.78 -29.31
C GLN A 186 13.78 15.69 -28.98
N GLU A 187 13.96 15.03 -27.83
CA GLU A 187 13.15 13.90 -27.35
C GLU A 187 11.65 14.16 -27.51
N GLN A 188 11.07 13.64 -28.61
CA GLN A 188 9.65 13.77 -28.88
C GLN A 188 8.88 12.91 -27.87
N ASP A 189 7.87 13.50 -27.24
CA ASP A 189 6.94 12.76 -26.42
C ASP A 189 6.16 11.76 -27.29
N MET A 190 6.28 10.46 -27.00
CA MET A 190 5.60 9.40 -27.75
C MET A 190 4.13 9.19 -27.29
N GLY A 191 3.66 10.02 -26.36
CA GLY A 191 2.35 9.84 -25.74
C GLY A 191 2.23 8.48 -25.04
N GLU A 192 1.10 8.25 -24.40
CA GLU A 192 0.87 7.00 -23.68
C GLU A 192 -0.60 6.66 -23.59
N ASP A 193 -0.83 5.39 -23.27
CA ASP A 193 -2.09 4.88 -22.77
C ASP A 193 -1.96 4.57 -21.27
N HIS A 194 -3.11 4.39 -20.61
CA HIS A 194 -3.16 3.88 -19.24
C HIS A 194 -3.78 2.48 -19.21
N ILE A 195 -3.30 1.60 -18.32
CA ILE A 195 -3.88 0.25 -18.16
C ILE A 195 -4.47 0.12 -16.76
N PHE A 196 -5.70 -0.38 -16.68
CA PHE A 196 -6.33 -0.81 -15.43
C PHE A 196 -6.45 -2.33 -15.44
N GLY A 197 -5.87 -2.98 -14.43
CA GLY A 197 -6.02 -4.41 -14.17
C GLY A 197 -6.67 -4.64 -12.81
N TRP A 198 -7.74 -5.43 -12.69
CA TRP A 198 -8.41 -5.67 -11.40
C TRP A 198 -8.79 -7.12 -11.19
N ASN A 199 -8.69 -7.57 -9.93
CA ASN A 199 -9.18 -8.87 -9.50
C ASN A 199 -10.71 -8.81 -9.31
N GLN A 200 -11.44 -9.62 -10.09
CA GLN A 200 -12.91 -9.60 -10.11
C GLN A 200 -13.56 -10.10 -8.80
N ASP A 201 -12.85 -10.90 -8.00
CA ASP A 201 -13.35 -11.35 -6.69
C ASP A 201 -13.33 -10.22 -5.65
N LYS A 202 -12.52 -9.18 -5.89
CA LYS A 202 -12.34 -8.05 -4.98
C LYS A 202 -13.04 -6.79 -5.48
N LEU A 203 -13.08 -6.58 -6.79
CA LEU A 203 -13.59 -5.37 -7.43
C LEU A 203 -14.52 -5.70 -8.59
N GLU A 204 -15.69 -5.05 -8.59
CA GLU A 204 -16.61 -5.04 -9.72
C GLU A 204 -16.46 -3.71 -10.46
N LEU A 205 -16.15 -3.74 -11.75
CA LEU A 205 -16.09 -2.54 -12.57
C LEU A 205 -17.52 -2.05 -12.87
N LEU A 206 -17.89 -0.90 -12.30
CA LEU A 206 -19.18 -0.25 -12.55
C LEU A 206 -19.15 0.61 -13.80
N GLU A 207 -18.03 1.33 -13.99
CA GLU A 207 -17.84 2.20 -15.15
C GLU A 207 -16.37 2.38 -15.51
N GLY A 208 -16.12 2.53 -16.81
CA GLY A 208 -14.80 2.85 -17.34
C GLY A 208 -14.01 1.59 -17.71
N PRO A 209 -12.68 1.64 -17.61
CA PRO A 209 -11.90 2.85 -17.56
C PRO A 209 -12.10 3.71 -18.84
N TYR A 210 -12.04 5.03 -18.70
CA TYR A 210 -12.17 6.02 -19.78
C TYR A 210 -11.17 7.16 -19.60
N PRO A 211 -10.82 7.90 -20.65
CA PRO A 211 -10.17 9.20 -20.49
C PRO A 211 -11.07 10.12 -19.67
N LEU A 212 -10.47 10.93 -18.80
CA LEU A 212 -11.17 12.04 -18.18
C LEU A 212 -11.56 13.02 -19.29
N LYS A 213 -12.76 13.60 -19.21
CA LYS A 213 -13.18 14.63 -20.17
C LYS A 213 -12.59 15.96 -19.75
N GLN A 214 -12.13 16.74 -20.73
CA GLN A 214 -11.59 18.06 -20.46
C GLN A 214 -12.70 18.95 -19.90
N PRO A 215 -12.52 19.53 -18.70
CA PRO A 215 -13.53 20.42 -18.14
C PRO A 215 -13.63 21.67 -19.00
N LYS A 216 -14.84 22.25 -19.05
CA LYS A 216 -15.06 23.52 -19.73
C LYS A 216 -14.49 24.65 -18.86
N SER A 217 -13.23 25.01 -19.09
CA SER A 217 -12.62 26.13 -18.39
C SER A 217 -13.25 27.46 -18.86
N PRO A 218 -13.69 28.35 -17.95
CA PRO A 218 -14.18 29.69 -18.30
C PRO A 218 -13.14 30.55 -19.03
N SER A 219 -11.85 30.30 -18.79
CA SER A 219 -10.73 30.96 -19.48
C SER A 219 -10.43 30.36 -20.86
N GLY A 220 -11.08 29.25 -21.23
CA GLY A 220 -10.80 28.50 -22.47
C GLY A 220 -9.55 27.62 -22.39
N GLU A 221 -8.95 27.49 -21.20
CA GLU A 221 -7.77 26.64 -20.97
C GLU A 221 -8.10 25.16 -21.21
N SER A 222 -7.10 24.44 -21.74
CA SER A 222 -7.07 22.98 -21.87
C SER A 222 -5.88 22.43 -21.11
N TRP A 223 -5.94 21.17 -20.65
CA TRP A 223 -4.69 20.51 -20.27
C TRP A 223 -3.76 20.49 -21.49
N ILE A 224 -2.48 20.71 -21.24
CA ILE A 224 -1.48 20.98 -22.27
C ILE A 224 -1.10 19.68 -22.96
N ALA A 225 -0.86 18.61 -22.20
CA ALA A 225 -0.31 17.37 -22.76
C ALA A 225 -1.28 16.19 -22.72
N ARG A 226 -1.56 15.66 -21.52
CA ARG A 226 -2.08 14.30 -21.36
C ARG A 226 -3.36 14.29 -20.54
N ALA A 227 -4.40 13.66 -21.10
CA ALA A 227 -5.63 13.44 -20.37
C ALA A 227 -5.40 12.40 -19.26
N PRO A 228 -5.84 12.64 -18.01
CA PRO A 228 -5.96 11.57 -17.03
C PRO A 228 -6.94 10.50 -17.52
N SER A 229 -6.96 9.36 -16.85
CA SER A 229 -8.01 8.35 -17.05
C SER A 229 -8.64 7.98 -15.73
N TRP A 230 -9.86 7.47 -15.75
CA TRP A 230 -10.56 7.09 -14.54
C TRP A 230 -11.41 5.85 -14.74
N ALA A 231 -11.70 5.17 -13.63
CA ALA A 231 -12.65 4.06 -13.55
C ALA A 231 -13.39 4.10 -12.21
N VAL A 232 -14.55 3.47 -12.17
CA VAL A 232 -15.36 3.32 -10.95
C VAL A 232 -15.50 1.85 -10.65
N PHE A 233 -15.03 1.46 -9.48
CA PHE A 233 -15.13 0.10 -8.98
C PHE A 233 -16.07 0.05 -7.78
N ARG A 234 -16.86 -1.00 -7.66
CA ARG A 234 -17.46 -1.38 -6.38
C ARG A 234 -16.51 -2.33 -5.68
N VAL A 235 -16.14 -1.98 -4.45
CA VAL A 235 -15.35 -2.89 -3.61
C VAL A 235 -16.28 -3.96 -3.06
N VAL A 236 -16.12 -5.21 -3.51
CA VAL A 236 -17.09 -6.30 -3.27
C VAL A 236 -17.37 -6.46 -1.78
N SER A 237 -16.33 -6.43 -0.95
CA SER A 237 -16.45 -6.64 0.48
C SER A 237 -17.01 -5.45 1.26
N TRP A 238 -16.94 -4.24 0.70
CA TRP A 238 -17.47 -3.02 1.33
C TRP A 238 -18.87 -2.71 0.83
N GLY A 239 -19.18 -3.15 -0.39
CA GLY A 239 -20.37 -2.75 -1.13
C GLY A 239 -20.38 -1.26 -1.52
N THR A 240 -19.25 -0.55 -1.42
CA THR A 240 -19.15 0.89 -1.68
C THR A 240 -18.38 1.20 -2.96
N PRO A 241 -18.69 2.31 -3.65
CA PRO A 241 -17.96 2.72 -4.84
C PRO A 241 -16.63 3.43 -4.51
N LEU A 242 -15.62 3.12 -5.31
CA LEU A 242 -14.31 3.77 -5.34
C LEU A 242 -14.04 4.26 -6.77
N ILE A 243 -13.89 5.58 -6.92
CA ILE A 243 -13.38 6.19 -8.15
C ILE A 243 -11.86 6.17 -8.08
N VAL A 244 -11.21 5.66 -9.13
CA VAL A 244 -9.76 5.68 -9.26
C VAL A 244 -9.41 6.52 -10.47
N VAL A 245 -8.58 7.54 -10.26
CA VAL A 245 -8.09 8.46 -11.30
C VAL A 245 -6.59 8.27 -11.43
N SER A 246 -6.16 7.84 -12.61
CA SER A 246 -4.76 7.70 -13.00
C SER A 246 -4.29 8.99 -13.66
N VAL A 247 -3.21 9.56 -13.15
CA VAL A 247 -2.62 10.81 -13.64
C VAL A 247 -1.21 10.54 -14.15
N HIS A 248 -0.89 11.13 -15.31
CA HIS A 248 0.47 11.37 -15.73
C HIS A 248 0.55 12.77 -16.32
N ALA A 249 0.62 13.79 -15.45
CA ALA A 249 0.69 15.18 -15.86
C ALA A 249 2.06 15.45 -16.48
N LYS A 250 2.12 16.18 -17.59
CA LYS A 250 3.39 16.52 -18.23
C LYS A 250 3.31 17.90 -18.82
N SER A 251 4.29 18.72 -18.52
CA SER A 251 4.45 20.03 -19.12
C SER A 251 5.37 19.90 -20.34
N GLY A 252 5.01 20.56 -21.44
CA GLY A 252 5.86 20.59 -22.63
C GLY A 252 7.11 21.41 -22.36
N GLY A 253 8.22 20.78 -21.99
CA GLY A 253 9.54 21.41 -21.88
C GLY A 253 9.66 22.44 -20.75
N ASN A 254 10.23 22.05 -19.60
CA ASN A 254 10.53 22.91 -18.43
C ASN A 254 9.38 23.77 -17.87
N GLU A 255 8.19 23.75 -18.46
CA GLU A 255 7.02 24.44 -17.96
C GLU A 255 6.51 23.74 -16.69
N ASP A 256 5.71 24.45 -15.92
CA ASP A 256 5.14 23.93 -14.67
C ASP A 256 3.83 23.15 -14.97
N THR A 257 3.65 21.96 -14.40
CA THR A 257 2.42 21.16 -14.53
C THR A 257 1.26 21.67 -13.66
N THR A 258 1.46 22.74 -12.88
CA THR A 258 0.46 23.37 -12.02
C THR A 258 -0.89 23.62 -12.71
N SER A 259 -0.89 24.14 -13.94
CA SER A 259 -2.12 24.39 -14.72
C SER A 259 -2.86 23.09 -15.05
N ASP A 260 -2.14 22.07 -15.50
CA ASP A 260 -2.70 20.76 -15.80
C ASP A 260 -3.33 20.15 -14.54
N ILE A 261 -2.63 20.18 -13.41
CA ILE A 261 -3.12 19.62 -12.15
C ILE A 261 -4.39 20.32 -11.67
N LYS A 262 -4.46 21.65 -11.83
CA LYS A 262 -5.67 22.42 -11.55
C LYS A 262 -6.84 21.95 -12.43
N MET A 263 -6.61 21.78 -13.73
CA MET A 263 -7.61 21.27 -14.67
C MET A 263 -8.04 19.84 -14.35
N ILE A 264 -7.11 18.99 -13.88
CA ILE A 264 -7.42 17.65 -13.38
C ILE A 264 -8.37 17.73 -12.19
N GLY A 265 -8.10 18.62 -11.21
CA GLY A 265 -8.98 18.86 -10.07
C GLY A 265 -10.41 19.26 -10.48
N GLU A 266 -10.53 20.18 -11.44
CA GLU A 266 -11.82 20.60 -12.00
C GLU A 266 -12.54 19.46 -12.72
N GLY A 267 -11.82 18.67 -13.52
CA GLY A 267 -12.36 17.49 -14.21
C GLY A 267 -12.86 16.41 -13.24
N ILE A 268 -12.14 16.17 -12.13
CA ILE A 268 -12.57 15.22 -11.09
C ILE A 268 -13.82 15.74 -10.37
N LYS A 269 -13.91 17.06 -10.13
CA LYS A 269 -15.10 17.68 -9.53
C LYS A 269 -16.32 17.52 -10.44
N GLU A 270 -16.17 17.78 -11.75
CA GLU A 270 -17.24 17.56 -12.73
C GLU A 270 -17.63 16.08 -12.82
N LEU A 271 -16.64 15.18 -12.84
CA LEU A 271 -16.86 13.74 -12.80
C LEU A 271 -17.71 13.34 -11.59
N ARG A 272 -17.34 13.81 -10.38
CA ARG A 272 -18.10 13.53 -9.16
C ARG A 272 -19.55 14.01 -9.26
N MET A 273 -19.78 15.23 -9.76
CA MET A 273 -21.13 15.78 -9.94
C MET A 273 -21.95 14.97 -10.95
N ASN A 274 -21.34 14.55 -12.06
CA ASN A 274 -22.02 13.72 -13.07
C ASN A 274 -22.35 12.33 -12.54
N MET A 275 -21.50 11.76 -11.68
CA MET A 275 -21.74 10.47 -11.04
C MET A 275 -22.90 10.50 -10.05
N GLU A 276 -23.13 11.62 -9.36
CA GLU A 276 -24.29 11.82 -8.48
C GLU A 276 -25.63 11.75 -9.23
N LEU A 277 -25.62 11.87 -10.57
CA LEU A 277 -26.81 11.85 -11.41
C LEU A 277 -27.08 10.48 -12.06
N LYS A 278 -26.28 9.44 -11.78
CA LYS A 278 -26.36 8.16 -12.48
C LYS A 278 -27.31 7.17 -11.83
N GLU A 279 -28.02 6.44 -12.70
CA GLU A 279 -29.07 5.49 -12.30
C GLU A 279 -28.58 4.31 -11.45
N TYR A 280 -27.33 3.85 -11.64
CA TYR A 280 -26.78 2.74 -10.86
C TYR A 280 -26.17 3.15 -9.51
N MET A 281 -26.11 4.46 -9.22
CA MET A 281 -25.67 4.97 -7.91
C MET A 281 -26.88 5.19 -7.01
N THR A 282 -26.95 4.46 -5.90
CA THR A 282 -27.97 4.70 -4.88
C THR A 282 -27.60 5.92 -4.01
N SER A 283 -28.56 6.50 -3.29
CA SER A 283 -28.25 7.57 -2.32
C SER A 283 -27.20 7.13 -1.29
N LYS A 284 -27.23 5.86 -0.90
CA LYS A 284 -26.23 5.25 0.00
C LYS A 284 -24.84 5.15 -0.63
N ASP A 285 -24.76 4.82 -1.92
CA ASP A 285 -23.48 4.82 -2.65
C ASP A 285 -22.86 6.22 -2.65
N LEU A 286 -23.68 7.25 -2.86
CA LEU A 286 -23.21 8.64 -2.83
C LEU A 286 -22.74 9.06 -1.44
N GLU A 287 -23.37 8.60 -0.36
CA GLU A 287 -22.92 8.86 1.03
C GLU A 287 -21.59 8.19 1.38
N THR A 288 -21.22 7.14 0.65
CA THR A 288 -20.03 6.31 0.92
C THR A 288 -18.94 6.40 -0.15
N LEU A 289 -19.13 7.29 -1.13
CA LEU A 289 -18.23 7.49 -2.25
C LEU A 289 -16.82 7.86 -1.78
N SER A 290 -15.84 7.19 -2.37
CA SER A 290 -14.42 7.47 -2.20
C SER A 290 -13.75 7.73 -3.55
N ILE A 291 -12.73 8.58 -3.56
CA ILE A 291 -11.95 8.94 -4.74
C ILE A 291 -10.47 8.79 -4.38
N LEU A 292 -9.75 8.05 -5.21
CA LEU A 292 -8.30 7.92 -5.17
C LEU A 292 -7.72 8.49 -6.46
N VAL A 293 -6.88 9.50 -6.35
CA VAL A 293 -6.10 10.07 -7.45
C VAL A 293 -4.66 9.62 -7.25
N VAL A 294 -4.07 8.99 -8.26
CA VAL A 294 -2.72 8.42 -8.14
C VAL A 294 -1.98 8.45 -9.47
N GLY A 295 -0.67 8.60 -9.41
CA GLY A 295 0.21 8.55 -10.56
C GLY A 295 1.24 9.67 -10.52
N ASP A 296 1.81 9.97 -11.68
CA ASP A 296 2.91 10.91 -11.86
C ASP A 296 2.36 12.33 -12.10
N PHE A 297 2.61 13.25 -11.18
CA PHE A 297 2.17 14.64 -11.29
C PHE A 297 3.25 15.55 -11.89
N ASN A 298 4.47 15.05 -12.07
CA ASN A 298 5.65 15.83 -12.46
C ASN A 298 5.84 17.12 -11.62
N LEU A 299 5.44 17.09 -10.34
CA LEU A 299 5.72 18.12 -9.35
C LEU A 299 6.46 17.55 -8.13
N ASP A 300 7.51 18.23 -7.69
CA ASP A 300 8.27 17.88 -6.48
C ASP A 300 7.59 18.36 -5.18
N HIS A 301 6.44 19.05 -5.28
CA HIS A 301 5.73 19.67 -4.15
C HIS A 301 4.32 19.07 -3.96
N PRO A 302 4.17 18.01 -3.14
CA PRO A 302 2.89 17.32 -2.96
C PRO A 302 1.80 18.17 -2.29
N GLU A 303 2.17 19.12 -1.42
CA GLU A 303 1.19 20.02 -0.79
C GLU A 303 0.61 21.01 -1.81
N GLU A 304 1.44 21.54 -2.71
CA GLU A 304 0.99 22.36 -3.83
C GLU A 304 0.06 21.58 -4.75
N THR A 305 0.43 20.33 -5.09
CA THR A 305 -0.42 19.43 -5.88
C THR A 305 -1.79 19.22 -5.24
N LYS A 306 -1.84 19.02 -3.92
CA LYS A 306 -3.11 18.88 -3.18
C LYS A 306 -3.97 20.14 -3.24
N GLU A 307 -3.37 21.32 -3.09
CA GLU A 307 -4.09 22.59 -3.20
C GLU A 307 -4.68 22.78 -4.60
N LEU A 308 -3.92 22.42 -5.64
CA LEU A 308 -4.32 22.52 -7.03
C LEU A 308 -5.43 21.55 -7.42
N LEU A 309 -5.51 20.36 -6.82
CA LEU A 309 -6.61 19.42 -7.05
C LEU A 309 -7.98 19.93 -6.55
N GLN A 310 -8.04 21.06 -5.83
CA GLN A 310 -9.27 21.75 -5.42
C GLN A 310 -10.29 20.85 -4.69
N GLY A 311 -9.87 20.16 -3.62
CA GLY A 311 -10.77 19.39 -2.76
C GLY A 311 -10.16 19.06 -1.41
N ASP A 312 -10.97 18.48 -0.52
CA ASP A 312 -10.54 18.04 0.82
C ASP A 312 -9.72 16.73 0.77
N TYR A 313 -8.82 16.62 -0.20
CA TYR A 313 -7.97 15.46 -0.39
C TYR A 313 -6.93 15.36 0.72
N LYS A 314 -6.72 14.14 1.20
CA LYS A 314 -5.58 13.80 2.05
C LYS A 314 -4.48 13.26 1.17
N CYS A 315 -3.28 13.80 1.31
CA CYS A 315 -2.07 13.20 0.73
C CYS A 315 -1.81 11.88 1.46
N VAL A 316 -1.90 10.75 0.75
CA VAL A 316 -1.73 9.40 1.31
C VAL A 316 -0.38 8.80 0.97
N PHE A 317 0.21 9.24 -0.15
CA PHE A 317 1.61 8.99 -0.50
C PHE A 317 2.24 10.33 -0.84
N ASN A 318 3.29 10.71 -0.10
CA ASN A 318 3.90 12.02 -0.24
C ASN A 318 5.16 11.97 -1.11
N GLY A 319 5.35 13.04 -1.90
CA GLY A 319 6.55 13.30 -2.69
C GLY A 319 7.85 13.51 -1.89
N SER A 320 7.94 13.05 -0.63
CA SER A 320 9.26 12.93 0.02
C SER A 320 9.93 11.61 -0.35
N THR A 321 9.15 10.61 -0.76
CA THR A 321 9.66 9.29 -1.12
C THR A 321 9.88 9.23 -2.62
N LYS A 322 11.15 9.11 -3.03
CA LYS A 322 11.56 9.08 -4.43
C LYS A 322 11.13 7.77 -5.08
N THR A 323 10.31 7.88 -6.11
CA THR A 323 9.88 6.74 -6.92
C THR A 323 10.85 6.45 -8.03
N ASN A 324 11.54 7.44 -8.57
CA ASN A 324 12.51 7.21 -9.62
C ASN A 324 13.73 6.38 -9.13
N LEU A 325 14.33 5.64 -10.04
CA LEU A 325 15.49 4.78 -9.80
C LEU A 325 16.80 5.57 -9.83
N TRP A 326 16.88 6.65 -9.03
CA TRP A 326 18.02 7.57 -8.94
C TRP A 326 19.36 6.90 -8.66
N ARG A 327 19.34 5.78 -7.95
CA ARG A 327 20.51 4.91 -7.71
C ARG A 327 21.15 4.41 -9.01
N PHE A 328 20.44 4.43 -10.13
CA PHE A 328 20.93 4.02 -11.44
C PHE A 328 20.95 5.17 -12.46
N ASN A 329 20.08 6.17 -12.34
CA ASN A 329 19.87 7.21 -13.36
C ASN A 329 20.72 8.48 -13.18
N GLY A 330 21.34 8.71 -12.01
CA GLY A 330 22.08 9.94 -11.69
C GLY A 330 23.54 9.74 -11.29
N SER A 331 24.06 10.67 -10.49
CA SER A 331 25.35 10.57 -9.79
C SER A 331 25.34 9.54 -8.65
N GLY A 332 24.22 8.85 -8.44
CA GLY A 332 24.01 7.95 -7.31
C GLY A 332 23.71 8.69 -6.00
N ASN A 333 23.54 10.02 -6.06
CA ASN A 333 23.06 10.78 -4.92
C ASN A 333 21.55 10.69 -4.83
N GLU A 334 21.04 10.64 -3.60
CA GLU A 334 19.61 10.71 -3.39
C GLU A 334 19.03 12.00 -3.95
N VAL A 335 19.77 13.13 -3.92
CA VAL A 335 19.30 14.43 -4.46
C VAL A 335 18.93 14.41 -5.95
N ASP A 336 19.45 13.45 -6.72
CA ASP A 336 19.09 13.24 -8.13
C ASP A 336 17.75 12.51 -8.29
N GLY A 337 17.22 12.01 -7.18
CA GLY A 337 15.90 11.41 -7.15
C GLY A 337 14.80 12.44 -7.02
N HIS A 338 13.73 12.17 -7.75
CA HIS A 338 12.53 12.97 -7.87
C HIS A 338 11.35 12.19 -7.33
N SER A 339 10.35 12.91 -6.85
CA SER A 339 9.18 12.31 -6.21
C SER A 339 7.89 12.79 -6.88
N TYR A 340 7.86 12.61 -8.20
CA TYR A 340 6.76 13.07 -9.03
C TYR A 340 5.48 12.26 -8.83
N ASP A 341 5.61 10.98 -8.48
CA ASP A 341 4.45 10.14 -8.20
C ASP A 341 3.86 10.43 -6.83
N ASN A 342 2.56 10.71 -6.81
CA ASN A 342 1.81 11.03 -5.60
C ASN A 342 0.48 10.27 -5.53
N GLY A 343 -0.07 10.20 -4.32
CA GLY A 343 -1.39 9.61 -4.07
C GLY A 343 -2.24 10.52 -3.19
N PHE A 344 -3.44 10.85 -3.66
CA PHE A 344 -4.41 11.70 -2.97
C PHE A 344 -5.73 10.97 -2.81
N PHE A 345 -6.27 11.00 -1.60
CA PHE A 345 -7.50 10.29 -1.27
C PHE A 345 -8.53 11.21 -0.64
N TRP A 346 -9.76 11.11 -1.13
CA TRP A 346 -10.93 11.77 -0.57
C TRP A 346 -12.03 10.74 -0.33
N SER A 347 -12.77 10.87 0.76
CA SER A 347 -13.91 10.00 1.02
C SER A 347 -14.93 10.68 1.91
N ARG A 348 -16.20 10.35 1.70
CA ARG A 348 -17.28 10.67 2.65
C ARG A 348 -17.31 9.73 3.85
N LEU A 349 -16.68 8.56 3.74
CA LEU A 349 -16.52 7.64 4.86
C LEU A 349 -15.49 8.19 5.84
N GLN A 350 -15.92 8.33 7.09
CA GLN A 350 -15.03 8.69 8.18
C GLN A 350 -14.22 7.47 8.63
N ASN A 351 -13.01 7.72 9.16
CA ASN A 351 -12.16 6.72 9.81
C ASN A 351 -11.61 5.60 8.91
N LEU A 352 -11.56 5.78 7.58
CA LEU A 352 -10.77 4.92 6.71
C LEU A 352 -9.29 4.98 7.13
N MET A 353 -8.68 3.81 7.29
CA MET A 353 -7.23 3.71 7.48
C MET A 353 -6.58 3.55 6.12
N ILE A 354 -5.62 4.43 5.82
CA ILE A 354 -4.93 4.43 4.54
C ILE A 354 -3.45 4.44 4.81
N LYS A 355 -2.74 3.55 4.13
CA LYS A 355 -1.28 3.45 4.18
C LYS A 355 -0.78 3.36 2.76
N ALA A 356 0.22 4.18 2.41
CA ALA A 356 0.94 4.02 1.17
C ALA A 356 2.42 3.77 1.43
N GLU A 357 3.05 2.97 0.58
CA GLU A 357 4.47 2.64 0.66
C GLU A 357 5.02 2.20 -0.70
N LEU A 358 6.35 2.23 -0.83
CA LEU A 358 7.03 1.57 -1.95
C LEU A 358 7.25 0.10 -1.58
N PRO A 359 6.73 -0.85 -2.36
CA PRO A 359 6.93 -2.26 -2.07
C PRO A 359 8.40 -2.63 -2.26
N PRO A 360 8.96 -3.48 -1.39
CA PRO A 360 10.36 -3.86 -1.47
C PRO A 360 10.63 -4.70 -2.72
N LEU A 361 11.46 -4.19 -3.62
CA LEU A 361 11.89 -4.90 -4.83
C LEU A 361 13.29 -5.47 -4.63
N LYS A 362 13.35 -6.65 -4.01
CA LYS A 362 14.62 -7.36 -3.68
C LYS A 362 15.60 -7.44 -4.85
N GLU A 363 15.11 -7.63 -6.08
CA GLU A 363 15.94 -7.72 -7.28
C GLU A 363 16.66 -6.41 -7.60
N LEU A 364 15.98 -5.26 -7.43
CA LEU A 364 16.60 -3.94 -7.61
C LEU A 364 17.62 -3.65 -6.49
N ASP A 365 17.29 -4.01 -5.25
CA ASP A 365 18.22 -3.88 -4.13
C ASP A 365 19.46 -4.75 -4.31
N MET A 366 19.29 -5.97 -4.83
CA MET A 366 20.41 -6.87 -5.16
C MET A 366 21.25 -6.30 -6.31
N ALA A 367 20.62 -5.82 -7.38
CA ALA A 367 21.34 -5.20 -8.49
C ALA A 367 22.17 -3.99 -8.03
N TYR A 368 21.63 -3.16 -7.13
CA TYR A 368 22.37 -2.04 -6.56
C TYR A 368 23.56 -2.52 -5.70
N LYS A 369 23.37 -3.52 -4.84
CA LYS A 369 24.45 -4.11 -4.04
C LYS A 369 25.55 -4.73 -4.90
N ASP A 370 25.17 -5.42 -5.97
CA ASP A 370 26.12 -6.03 -6.91
C ASP A 370 26.92 -4.95 -7.65
N MET A 371 26.26 -3.89 -8.10
CA MET A 371 26.90 -2.73 -8.72
C MET A 371 27.95 -2.10 -7.78
N GLN A 372 27.60 -1.87 -6.50
CA GLN A 372 28.53 -1.36 -5.49
C GLN A 372 29.69 -2.32 -5.23
N LYS A 373 29.42 -3.63 -5.17
CA LYS A 373 30.46 -4.65 -4.98
C LYS A 373 31.46 -4.67 -6.15
N ILE A 374 30.97 -4.63 -7.38
CA ILE A 374 31.83 -4.57 -8.58
C ILE A 374 32.65 -3.27 -8.57
N ALA A 375 32.03 -2.12 -8.25
CA ALA A 375 32.77 -0.86 -8.13
C ALA A 375 33.92 -0.95 -7.11
N HIS A 376 33.68 -1.57 -5.95
CA HIS A 376 34.71 -1.80 -4.94
C HIS A 376 35.86 -2.68 -5.45
N GLN A 377 35.55 -3.72 -6.24
CA GLN A 377 36.55 -4.61 -6.84
C GLN A 377 37.35 -3.95 -7.96
N LEU A 378 36.76 -3.00 -8.68
CA LEU A 378 37.46 -2.24 -9.74
C LEU A 378 38.42 -1.20 -9.18
N LYS A 379 38.17 -0.67 -7.97
CA LYS A 379 38.94 0.43 -7.37
C LYS A 379 40.46 0.19 -7.28
N PRO A 380 40.98 -0.98 -6.88
CA PRO A 380 42.43 -1.25 -6.84
C PRO A 380 43.04 -1.39 -8.24
N ILE A 381 42.26 -1.83 -9.22
CA ILE A 381 42.71 -2.01 -10.61
C ILE A 381 42.90 -0.63 -11.24
N THR A 382 41.93 0.26 -11.05
CA THR A 382 41.96 1.61 -11.60
C THR A 382 43.02 2.49 -10.94
N SER A 383 43.27 2.32 -9.64
CA SER A 383 44.32 3.06 -8.93
C SER A 383 45.75 2.69 -9.33
N ASN A 384 45.94 1.52 -9.95
CA ASN A 384 47.27 1.02 -10.36
C ASN A 384 47.60 1.30 -11.83
N LEU A 385 46.66 1.89 -12.59
CA LEU A 385 46.91 2.30 -13.97
C LEU A 385 47.78 3.56 -13.96
N SER A 386 49.00 3.41 -14.49
CA SER A 386 50.03 4.45 -14.49
C SER A 386 49.73 5.62 -15.43
N ASP A 387 48.81 5.41 -16.38
CA ASP A 387 48.33 6.43 -17.31
C ASP A 387 46.80 6.29 -17.49
N PRO A 388 45.99 7.10 -16.79
CA PRO A 388 44.53 7.11 -16.94
C PRO A 388 44.06 7.43 -18.36
N SER A 389 44.92 8.02 -19.21
CA SER A 389 44.53 8.49 -20.55
C SER A 389 44.34 7.38 -21.59
N GLU A 390 44.90 6.17 -21.38
CA GLU A 390 44.78 5.05 -22.34
C GLU A 390 43.48 4.25 -22.20
N ILE A 391 42.77 4.37 -21.09
CA ILE A 391 41.48 3.71 -20.88
C ILE A 391 40.43 4.82 -20.77
N THR A 392 39.71 5.05 -21.88
CA THR A 392 38.59 6.03 -22.03
C THR A 392 38.07 6.56 -20.69
N ASN A 393 38.56 7.75 -20.28
CA ASN A 393 38.32 8.39 -18.98
C ASN A 393 36.84 8.27 -18.51
N GLN A 394 35.88 8.30 -19.44
CA GLN A 394 34.45 8.19 -19.16
C GLN A 394 33.98 6.88 -18.50
N MET A 395 34.68 5.74 -18.67
CA MET A 395 34.25 4.47 -18.04
C MET A 395 34.61 4.40 -16.55
N PHE A 396 35.64 5.13 -16.12
CA PHE A 396 36.21 5.05 -14.79
C PHE A 396 36.17 6.37 -14.00
N GLU A 397 35.62 7.44 -14.57
CA GLU A 397 35.26 8.65 -13.83
C GLU A 397 34.34 8.28 -12.64
N THR A 398 34.85 8.53 -11.44
CA THR A 398 34.19 8.25 -10.15
C THR A 398 33.54 9.50 -9.55
N ASP A 399 32.94 10.36 -10.37
CA ASP A 399 32.25 11.58 -9.89
C ASP A 399 30.92 11.29 -9.16
N ALA A 400 30.61 10.01 -8.94
CA ALA A 400 29.47 9.57 -8.18
C ALA A 400 29.75 9.51 -6.66
N ALA A 401 28.79 9.97 -5.85
CA ALA A 401 28.96 10.04 -4.40
C ALA A 401 29.06 8.69 -3.69
N ASP A 402 28.52 7.62 -4.28
CA ASP A 402 28.61 6.24 -3.78
C ASP A 402 29.89 5.51 -4.25
N GLY A 403 30.75 6.19 -5.02
CA GLY A 403 32.01 5.65 -5.56
C GLY A 403 31.84 4.67 -6.73
N VAL A 404 30.64 4.57 -7.33
CA VAL A 404 30.39 3.72 -8.50
C VAL A 404 30.77 4.45 -9.80
N PRO A 405 31.65 3.88 -10.64
CA PRO A 405 32.01 4.49 -11.92
C PRO A 405 30.81 4.73 -12.84
N ILE A 406 30.80 5.87 -13.56
CA ILE A 406 29.70 6.27 -14.43
C ILE A 406 29.39 5.21 -15.50
N GLY A 407 30.42 4.62 -16.12
CA GLY A 407 30.23 3.57 -17.14
C GLY A 407 29.55 2.30 -16.60
N LEU A 408 29.89 1.91 -15.36
CA LEU A 408 29.26 0.79 -14.67
C LEU A 408 27.79 1.13 -14.35
N ARG A 409 27.53 2.33 -13.83
CA ARG A 409 26.17 2.76 -13.53
C ARG A 409 25.30 2.81 -14.77
N LYS A 410 25.78 3.39 -15.88
CA LYS A 410 25.06 3.40 -17.16
C LYS A 410 24.73 1.99 -17.65
N SER A 411 25.65 1.04 -17.48
CA SER A 411 25.42 -0.37 -17.84
C SER A 411 24.31 -1.00 -17.00
N TYR A 412 24.33 -0.77 -15.68
CA TYR A 412 23.24 -1.21 -14.80
C TYR A 412 21.92 -0.48 -15.09
N CYS A 413 21.94 0.82 -15.35
CA CYS A 413 20.76 1.60 -15.74
C CYS A 413 20.10 1.00 -16.99
N HIS A 414 20.86 0.76 -18.06
CA HIS A 414 20.34 0.10 -19.26
C HIS A 414 19.76 -1.28 -18.96
N TYR A 415 20.44 -2.09 -18.15
CA TYR A 415 19.92 -3.38 -17.73
C TYR A 415 18.61 -3.23 -16.94
N ILE A 416 18.56 -2.33 -15.96
CA ILE A 416 17.38 -2.11 -15.13
C ILE A 416 16.21 -1.61 -15.98
N LYS A 417 16.39 -0.56 -16.80
CA LYS A 417 15.35 -0.04 -17.70
C LYS A 417 14.84 -1.05 -18.73
N PHE A 418 15.67 -2.04 -19.09
CA PHE A 418 15.25 -3.14 -19.96
C PHE A 418 14.33 -4.14 -19.24
N ASN A 419 14.50 -4.34 -17.93
CA ASN A 419 13.75 -5.32 -17.16
C ASN A 419 12.63 -4.69 -16.31
N TRP A 420 12.76 -3.42 -15.95
CA TRP A 420 11.94 -2.67 -15.01
C TRP A 420 11.63 -1.28 -15.56
N SER A 421 10.69 -0.60 -14.94
CA SER A 421 10.51 0.84 -15.09
C SER A 421 11.67 1.59 -14.43
N ASP A 422 11.89 2.84 -14.82
CA ASP A 422 12.72 3.77 -14.08
C ASP A 422 12.01 4.38 -12.85
N HIS A 423 10.75 4.02 -12.60
CA HIS A 423 10.02 4.33 -11.37
C HIS A 423 9.74 3.06 -10.55
N LEU A 424 9.48 3.23 -9.25
CA LEU A 424 9.01 2.21 -8.33
C LEU A 424 7.48 2.31 -8.22
N PRO A 425 6.76 1.17 -8.14
CA PRO A 425 5.32 1.21 -7.95
C PRO A 425 4.97 1.75 -6.57
N ILE A 426 3.84 2.45 -6.47
CA ILE A 426 3.24 2.85 -5.20
C ILE A 426 2.19 1.81 -4.81
N SER A 427 2.31 1.26 -3.60
CA SER A 427 1.29 0.42 -2.99
C SER A 427 0.43 1.24 -2.03
N ILE A 428 -0.88 1.29 -2.26
CA ILE A 428 -1.86 2.01 -1.42
C ILE A 428 -2.83 0.98 -0.83
N SER A 429 -2.72 0.75 0.48
CA SER A 429 -3.68 -0.03 1.25
C SER A 429 -4.77 0.89 1.81
N ILE A 430 -6.02 0.53 1.56
CA ILE A 430 -7.20 1.17 2.13
C ILE A 430 -7.94 0.11 2.93
N THR A 431 -8.16 0.37 4.22
CA THR A 431 -8.84 -0.55 5.15
C THR A 431 -10.08 0.10 5.73
N MET A 432 -11.22 -0.60 5.57
CA MET A 432 -12.47 -0.20 6.21
C MET A 432 -12.42 -0.40 7.73
N PRO A 433 -12.78 0.62 8.53
CA PRO A 433 -12.82 0.50 9.98
C PRO A 433 -13.93 -0.45 10.42
N THR A 434 -13.71 -1.12 11.54
CA THR A 434 -14.76 -1.90 12.20
C THR A 434 -15.70 -1.02 13.01
N SER A 435 -16.90 -1.52 13.29
CA SER A 435 -17.81 -0.91 14.26
C SER A 435 -17.18 -0.75 15.66
N SER A 436 -16.15 -1.55 15.99
CA SER A 436 -15.33 -1.39 17.19
C SER A 436 -14.28 -0.28 17.09
N ASP A 437 -13.70 -0.03 15.90
CA ASP A 437 -12.67 1.00 15.70
C ASP A 437 -13.26 2.42 15.78
N ALA A 438 -14.50 2.59 15.30
CA ALA A 438 -15.22 3.87 15.35
C ALA A 438 -15.41 4.39 16.80
N ARG A 439 -15.57 3.49 17.79
CA ARG A 439 -15.78 3.87 19.20
C ARG A 439 -14.52 4.40 19.89
N ILE A 440 -13.33 4.06 19.39
CA ILE A 440 -12.05 4.47 20.00
C ILE A 440 -11.74 5.94 19.63
N VAL A 441 -12.11 6.37 18.43
CA VAL A 441 -11.86 7.75 17.95
C VAL A 441 -12.70 8.75 18.73
N GLU A 442 -14.00 8.49 18.92
CA GLU A 442 -14.88 9.38 19.70
C GLU A 442 -14.45 9.53 21.17
N SER A 443 -13.89 8.47 21.76
CA SER A 443 -13.43 8.51 23.17
C SER A 443 -12.21 9.42 23.38
N LYS A 444 -11.34 9.56 22.38
CA LYS A 444 -10.15 10.43 22.46
C LYS A 444 -10.50 11.91 22.29
N ASP A 445 -11.51 12.23 21.49
CA ASP A 445 -11.97 13.61 21.33
C ASP A 445 -12.78 14.10 22.54
N LEU A 446 -13.46 13.19 23.25
CA LEU A 446 -14.17 13.49 24.49
C LEU A 446 -13.22 13.78 25.67
N ASP A 447 -12.08 13.09 25.75
CA ASP A 447 -11.07 13.32 26.81
C ASP A 447 -10.31 14.64 26.64
N SER A 448 -10.36 15.28 25.45
CA SER A 448 -9.74 16.60 25.23
C SER A 448 -10.69 17.79 25.49
N ARG A 449 -11.97 17.54 25.81
CA ARG A 449 -13.00 18.60 25.97
C ARG A 449 -13.81 18.55 27.27
N SER A 450 -13.37 17.84 28.32
CA SER A 450 -14.07 17.87 29.62
C SER A 450 -13.50 18.92 30.59
N GLY A 451 -13.75 20.18 30.27
CA GLY A 451 -13.75 21.29 31.23
C GLY A 451 -15.10 21.99 31.17
N ARG A 452 -16.01 21.60 32.09
CA ARG A 452 -17.37 22.11 32.36
C ARG A 452 -18.55 21.42 31.66
N ASP A 453 -19.38 20.82 32.54
CA ASP A 453 -20.84 20.73 32.49
C ASP A 453 -21.50 20.66 31.12
N SER A 454 -21.49 19.47 30.53
CA SER A 454 -22.59 19.03 29.68
C SER A 454 -22.63 17.51 29.65
N ARG A 455 -23.46 16.90 30.50
CA ARG A 455 -23.75 15.46 30.43
C ARG A 455 -24.55 15.20 29.15
N PRO A 456 -24.03 14.44 28.16
CA PRO A 456 -24.81 14.08 26.99
C PRO A 456 -25.81 12.98 27.37
N ASN A 457 -27.02 13.10 26.85
CA ASN A 457 -28.13 12.19 27.13
C ASN A 457 -27.90 10.86 26.39
N LEU A 458 -27.18 9.92 27.03
CA LEU A 458 -26.79 8.60 26.49
C LEU A 458 -27.94 7.83 25.81
N LYS A 459 -29.19 8.04 26.25
CA LYS A 459 -30.38 7.39 25.69
C LYS A 459 -30.67 7.75 24.22
N ARG A 460 -30.15 8.88 23.70
CA ARG A 460 -30.39 9.30 22.31
C ARG A 460 -29.40 8.67 21.32
N ILE A 461 -28.16 8.39 21.77
CA ILE A 461 -27.10 7.78 20.95
C ILE A 461 -27.35 6.28 20.77
N THR A 462 -27.79 5.59 21.84
CA THR A 462 -28.08 4.14 21.76
C THR A 462 -29.25 3.81 20.84
N ARG A 463 -30.22 4.72 20.70
CA ARG A 463 -31.40 4.50 19.83
C ARG A 463 -31.06 4.67 18.35
N SER A 464 -30.25 5.67 18.01
CA SER A 464 -29.81 5.92 16.63
C SER A 464 -28.91 4.81 16.05
N CYS A 465 -28.14 4.12 16.90
CA CYS A 465 -27.27 3.01 16.46
C CYS A 465 -28.00 1.68 16.28
N ILE A 466 -29.16 1.49 16.91
CA ILE A 466 -29.97 0.26 16.77
C ILE A 466 -30.79 0.31 15.47
N ASP A 467 -31.30 1.49 15.11
CA ASP A 467 -32.09 1.68 13.89
C ASP A 467 -31.25 1.57 12.60
N LEU A 468 -29.92 1.75 12.68
CA LEU A 468 -28.98 1.56 11.56
C LEU A 468 -28.53 0.11 11.35
N ALA A 469 -28.73 -0.77 12.35
CA ALA A 469 -28.24 -2.16 12.29
C ALA A 469 -29.32 -3.19 11.90
N TYR A 470 -30.62 -2.86 12.04
CA TYR A 470 -31.71 -3.80 11.77
C TYR A 470 -32.88 -3.12 11.05
N GLY A 471 -32.92 -3.26 9.72
CA GLY A 471 -34.05 -2.82 8.92
C GLY A 471 -35.22 -3.81 8.97
N SER A 472 -36.23 -3.58 9.83
CA SER A 472 -37.66 -3.87 9.56
C SER A 472 -38.61 -3.38 10.67
N PRO A 473 -39.93 -3.20 10.39
CA PRO A 473 -40.74 -2.15 10.99
C PRO A 473 -41.47 -2.51 12.30
N ALA A 474 -41.53 -1.50 13.19
CA ALA A 474 -42.52 -1.18 14.21
C ALA A 474 -43.25 -2.30 14.98
N THR A 475 -43.07 -2.31 16.31
CA THR A 475 -44.20 -2.31 17.25
C THR A 475 -43.83 -1.73 18.61
N SER A 476 -44.75 -0.96 19.18
CA SER A 476 -44.63 -0.13 20.36
C SER A 476 -44.46 -0.91 21.66
N LEU A 477 -43.56 -0.49 22.56
CA LEU A 477 -43.76 -0.66 24.00
C LEU A 477 -43.23 0.57 24.77
N LYS A 478 -44.15 1.26 25.46
CA LYS A 478 -43.88 2.28 26.48
C LYS A 478 -43.63 1.58 27.81
N THR A 479 -42.52 1.88 28.47
CA THR A 479 -42.42 1.77 29.94
C THR A 479 -41.49 2.84 30.50
N SER A 480 -42.03 3.62 31.41
CA SER A 480 -41.40 4.64 32.26
C SER A 480 -40.67 4.00 33.43
N ILE A 481 -39.47 4.48 33.78
CA ILE A 481 -38.84 4.22 35.09
C ILE A 481 -38.24 5.54 35.60
N GLN A 482 -38.68 5.93 36.80
CA GLN A 482 -38.23 7.06 37.62
C GLN A 482 -36.85 6.81 38.22
N ALA A 483 -36.13 7.90 38.49
CA ALA A 483 -34.87 7.94 39.22
C ALA A 483 -35.14 8.03 40.73
N ASP A 484 -34.27 7.45 41.55
CA ASP A 484 -33.86 8.01 42.85
C ASP A 484 -32.52 7.39 43.33
N ASP A 485 -31.72 8.28 43.94
CA ASP A 485 -30.59 8.17 44.88
C ASP A 485 -29.39 7.24 44.66
N PHE A 486 -28.18 7.83 44.66
CA PHE A 486 -27.04 7.43 45.51
C PHE A 486 -25.88 8.45 45.37
N SER A 487 -25.53 9.12 46.47
CA SER A 487 -24.30 9.89 46.65
C SER A 487 -23.32 9.09 47.53
N GLY A 488 -22.07 8.99 47.10
CA GLY A 488 -21.00 8.36 47.89
C GLY A 488 -19.62 8.73 47.33
N GLU A 489 -18.85 9.48 48.11
CA GLU A 489 -17.43 9.78 47.86
C GLU A 489 -16.55 8.56 48.17
N TYR A 490 -15.52 8.32 47.35
CA TYR A 490 -14.50 7.28 47.61
C TYR A 490 -13.12 7.93 47.76
N SER A 491 -12.43 7.62 48.86
CA SER A 491 -11.00 7.86 49.06
C SER A 491 -10.19 6.65 48.58
N VAL A 492 -9.00 6.90 48.02
CA VAL A 492 -8.12 5.87 47.45
C VAL A 492 -7.18 5.30 48.52
N ASP A 493 -7.15 3.97 48.63
CA ASP A 493 -6.38 3.19 49.61
C ASP A 493 -4.89 3.11 49.23
N GLU A 494 -4.01 3.61 50.11
CA GLU A 494 -2.54 3.61 49.99
C GLU A 494 -1.94 2.22 49.75
N ARG A 495 -2.66 1.12 50.05
CA ARG A 495 -2.19 -0.25 49.79
C ARG A 495 -2.03 -0.54 48.30
N ILE A 496 -2.82 0.12 47.43
CA ILE A 496 -2.76 -0.06 45.98
C ILE A 496 -1.46 0.55 45.42
N ILE A 497 -1.04 1.70 45.95
CA ILE A 497 0.18 2.39 45.51
C ILE A 497 1.42 1.55 45.83
N ARG A 498 1.52 0.97 47.03
CA ARG A 498 2.66 0.10 47.42
C ARG A 498 2.72 -1.22 46.65
N LYS A 499 1.60 -1.68 46.07
CA LYS A 499 1.57 -2.87 45.21
C LYS A 499 2.17 -2.58 43.84
N ILE A 500 1.85 -1.42 43.27
CA ILE A 500 2.39 -0.96 41.97
C ILE A 500 3.92 -0.78 42.04
N GLU A 501 4.44 -0.21 43.14
CA GLU A 501 5.89 -0.03 43.32
C GLU A 501 6.69 -1.34 43.41
N ARG A 502 6.08 -2.45 43.87
CA ARG A 502 6.74 -3.76 43.90
C ARG A 502 6.77 -4.44 42.55
N GLU A 503 5.72 -4.28 41.75
CA GLU A 503 5.64 -4.90 40.43
C GLU A 503 6.60 -4.24 39.43
N LEU A 504 6.83 -2.93 39.54
CA LEU A 504 7.81 -2.21 38.72
C LEU A 504 9.27 -2.66 38.97
N LYS A 505 9.64 -3.01 40.21
CA LYS A 505 10.98 -3.54 40.51
C LYS A 505 11.21 -4.97 40.02
N PHE A 506 10.15 -5.72 39.72
CA PHE A 506 10.25 -7.08 39.22
C PHE A 506 10.59 -7.13 37.72
N GLU A 507 10.14 -6.14 36.94
CA GLU A 507 10.42 -6.04 35.51
C GLU A 507 11.89 -5.70 35.21
N GLU A 508 12.55 -4.87 36.04
CA GLU A 508 13.99 -4.58 35.91
C GLU A 508 14.86 -5.84 36.07
N VAL A 509 14.48 -6.76 36.96
CA VAL A 509 15.25 -7.99 37.23
C VAL A 509 15.17 -8.98 36.06
N ILE A 510 14.04 -9.02 35.34
CA ILE A 510 13.87 -9.89 34.16
C ILE A 510 14.64 -9.34 32.96
N GLY A 511 14.62 -8.03 32.75
CA GLY A 511 15.37 -7.37 31.67
C GLY A 511 16.88 -7.63 31.74
N ILE A 512 17.45 -7.60 32.96
CA ILE A 512 18.87 -7.87 33.19
C ILE A 512 19.24 -9.33 32.89
N LYS A 513 18.38 -10.29 33.25
CA LYS A 513 18.64 -11.71 32.97
C LYS A 513 18.56 -12.06 31.49
N ILE A 514 17.63 -11.47 30.75
CA ILE A 514 17.50 -11.72 29.29
C ILE A 514 18.73 -11.20 28.53
N MET A 515 19.27 -10.04 28.91
CA MET A 515 20.48 -9.47 28.28
C MET A 515 21.73 -10.34 28.45
N GLN A 516 21.80 -11.18 29.50
CA GLN A 516 22.92 -12.09 29.71
C GLN A 516 22.92 -13.30 28.75
N PHE A 517 21.76 -13.69 28.20
CA PHE A 517 21.65 -14.86 27.31
C PHE A 517 21.76 -14.52 25.82
N VAL A 518 21.57 -13.27 25.42
CA VAL A 518 21.65 -12.83 24.01
C VAL A 518 22.99 -13.19 23.35
N PRO A 519 24.17 -12.97 23.98
CA PRO A 519 25.45 -13.34 23.36
C PRO A 519 25.60 -14.86 23.13
N SER A 520 25.04 -15.68 24.03
CA SER A 520 25.10 -17.14 23.92
C SER A 520 24.23 -17.66 22.78
N ILE A 521 23.05 -17.05 22.56
CA ILE A 521 22.15 -17.39 21.45
C ILE A 521 22.79 -17.01 20.10
N ILE A 522 23.43 -15.85 20.02
CA ILE A 522 24.17 -15.42 18.82
C ILE A 522 25.32 -16.39 18.53
N PHE A 523 26.10 -16.76 19.55
CA PHE A 523 27.22 -17.70 19.41
C PHE A 523 26.78 -19.09 18.91
N ILE A 524 25.72 -19.66 19.49
CA ILE A 524 25.18 -20.97 19.06
C ILE A 524 24.68 -20.89 17.61
N SER A 525 24.02 -19.79 17.23
CA SER A 525 23.50 -19.59 15.87
C SER A 525 24.65 -19.50 14.85
N MET A 526 25.74 -18.81 15.18
CA MET A 526 26.93 -18.74 14.34
C MET A 526 27.61 -20.11 14.20
N LEU A 527 27.75 -20.87 15.30
CA LEU A 527 28.36 -22.19 15.29
C LEU A 527 27.58 -23.18 14.39
N LEU A 528 26.25 -23.14 14.43
CA LEU A 528 25.39 -23.95 13.57
C LEU A 528 25.55 -23.59 12.09
N MET A 529 25.62 -22.29 11.75
CA MET A 529 25.89 -21.85 10.37
C MET A 529 27.25 -22.33 9.87
N TYR A 530 28.31 -22.19 10.67
CA TYR A 530 29.65 -22.64 10.28
C TYR A 530 29.70 -24.16 10.08
N THR A 531 29.01 -24.92 10.94
CA THR A 531 28.94 -26.38 10.82
C THR A 531 28.20 -26.79 9.53
N ALA A 532 27.07 -26.15 9.22
CA ALA A 532 26.34 -26.39 7.98
C ALA A 532 27.18 -26.05 6.74
N PHE A 533 27.90 -24.93 6.77
CA PHE A 533 28.78 -24.52 5.68
C PHE A 533 29.95 -25.50 5.47
N ALA A 534 30.57 -25.98 6.57
CA ALA A 534 31.64 -26.97 6.51
C ALA A 534 31.16 -28.31 5.93
N ILE A 535 29.93 -28.73 6.27
CA ILE A 535 29.32 -29.95 5.70
C ILE A 535 29.11 -29.79 4.19
N VAL A 536 28.60 -28.65 3.73
CA VAL A 536 28.40 -28.38 2.29
C VAL A 536 29.75 -28.37 1.56
N LEU A 537 30.78 -27.73 2.11
CA LEU A 537 32.11 -27.72 1.53
C LEU A 537 32.73 -29.12 1.46
N TYR A 538 32.57 -29.92 2.51
CA TYR A 538 33.03 -31.30 2.53
C TYR A 538 32.33 -32.14 1.45
N LEU A 539 31.01 -32.00 1.31
CA LEU A 539 30.25 -32.71 0.29
C LEU A 539 30.70 -32.31 -1.12
N LEU A 540 30.91 -31.02 -1.39
CA LEU A 540 31.40 -30.54 -2.69
C LEU A 540 32.80 -31.05 -3.03
N VAL A 541 33.71 -31.14 -2.04
CA VAL A 541 35.06 -31.66 -2.25
C VAL A 541 35.08 -33.17 -2.47
N VAL A 542 34.18 -33.91 -1.81
CA VAL A 542 34.07 -35.36 -1.99
C VAL A 542 33.41 -35.71 -3.32
N GLU A 543 32.45 -34.91 -3.79
CA GLU A 543 31.81 -35.09 -5.11
C GLU A 543 32.77 -34.88 -6.28
N ASP A 544 33.78 -34.01 -6.13
CA ASP A 544 34.82 -33.77 -7.15
C ASP A 544 35.93 -34.85 -7.15
N GLN A 545 35.93 -35.77 -6.18
CA GLN A 545 36.89 -36.88 -6.07
C GLN A 545 36.31 -38.26 -6.41
N ILE A 546 35.00 -38.36 -6.63
CA ILE A 546 34.29 -39.56 -7.11
C ILE A 546 34.13 -39.47 -8.63
#